data_AF-A0A151RP49-F1
#
_entry.id   AF-A0A151RP49-F1
#
_cell.length_a   1.000
_cell.length_b   1.000
_cell.length_c   1.000
_cell.angle_alpha   90.00
_cell.angle_beta   90.00
_cell.angle_gamma   90.00
#
_symmetry.space_group_name_H-M   'P 1'
#
loop_
_entity.id
_entity.type
_entity.pdbx_description
1 polymer ?
#
loop_
_entity_poly.entity_id
_entity_poly.type
_entity_poly.pdbx_seq_one_letter_code
_entity_poly.pdbx_strand_id
1 'polypeptide(L)'
;MPVGYVQVPVGVAGPLLLDGVEYTVPMATTEGCLVASTNRGCKAIYVSGGASSVVLRDAMSRAPVVRFATANRAAELKFFLEDPLNFDTLAVVFNKSSRFGRLQNIKCSIAGKNVYARFTCSTGDAMGMNMVSKGVQNVLDFLQSDFPDMDVIGISGNYCADKKPAAVNWIEGRGKSVVCEAIIKEDVVKKVLKTNVAALVELNMLKNLAGSAVAGALGGFNAHASNIVSAIFIATGQDPAQNVESSHCITMMEAVNDGKDLHISVTMPSIEVGTVGGGTQLPSQSACLNLLGVKGASKDSPGSNSRLLATIVAGSVLAGELSLMSAIAAGQLVKSHMKYNRSSKDMSKVSS
;
A
#
# COMPACT_ATOMS: atom_id res chain seq x y z
N MET A 1 4.50 -15.52 26.01
CA MET A 1 5.08 -14.56 26.97
C MET A 1 5.97 -13.59 26.22
N PRO A 2 5.80 -12.26 26.36
CA PRO A 2 6.74 -11.26 25.85
C PRO A 2 8.06 -11.31 26.63
N VAL A 3 9.20 -11.11 25.94
CA VAL A 3 10.55 -11.16 26.55
C VAL A 3 11.32 -9.82 26.48
N GLY A 4 10.71 -8.78 25.88
CA GLY A 4 11.34 -7.48 25.65
C GLY A 4 10.82 -6.81 24.38
N TYR A 5 11.55 -5.83 23.88
CA TYR A 5 11.29 -5.16 22.60
C TYR A 5 12.57 -5.00 21.79
N VAL A 6 12.43 -4.96 20.46
CA VAL A 6 13.52 -4.65 19.54
C VAL A 6 13.48 -3.16 19.22
N GLN A 7 14.62 -2.49 19.35
CA GLN A 7 14.75 -1.08 18.97
C GLN A 7 15.11 -0.97 17.49
N VAL A 8 14.29 -0.26 16.72
CA VAL A 8 14.56 0.08 15.32
C VAL A 8 14.76 1.60 15.24
N PRO A 9 15.85 2.10 14.64
CA PRO A 9 16.06 3.54 14.47
C PRO A 9 14.90 4.18 13.69
N VAL A 10 14.43 5.34 14.14
CA VAL A 10 13.39 6.12 13.45
C VAL A 10 13.99 7.44 13.01
N GLY A 11 14.05 7.67 11.70
CA GLY A 11 14.39 8.95 11.10
C GLY A 11 13.14 9.68 10.59
N VAL A 12 13.34 10.89 10.09
CA VAL A 12 12.29 11.69 9.43
C VAL A 12 12.73 12.15 8.05
N ALA A 13 11.81 12.11 7.08
CA ALA A 13 11.98 12.70 5.76
C ALA A 13 10.93 13.80 5.55
N GLY A 14 11.32 14.97 5.07
CA GLY A 14 10.38 16.04 4.76
C GLY A 14 10.97 17.46 4.75
N PRO A 15 10.10 18.48 4.60
CA PRO A 15 8.66 18.35 4.43
C PRO A 15 8.29 17.72 3.07
N LEU A 16 7.37 16.76 3.09
CA LEU A 16 6.65 16.30 1.91
C LEU A 16 5.44 17.22 1.72
N LEU A 17 5.49 18.10 0.71
CA LEU A 17 4.35 18.93 0.33
C LEU A 17 3.40 18.11 -0.55
N LEU A 18 2.27 17.71 0.01
CA LEU A 18 1.26 16.84 -0.61
C LEU A 18 -0.12 17.45 -0.42
N ASP A 19 -0.85 17.64 -1.51
CA ASP A 19 -2.21 18.21 -1.51
C ASP A 19 -2.28 19.57 -0.77
N GLY A 20 -1.23 20.38 -0.90
CA GLY A 20 -1.09 21.69 -0.25
C GLY A 20 -0.72 21.65 1.24
N VAL A 21 -0.45 20.47 1.80
CA VAL A 21 -0.08 20.29 3.22
C VAL A 21 1.31 19.70 3.36
N GLU A 22 2.07 20.15 4.36
CA GLU A 22 3.41 19.64 4.65
C GLU A 22 3.39 18.52 5.67
N TYR A 23 4.04 17.39 5.34
CA TYR A 23 4.18 16.25 6.25
C TYR A 23 5.65 15.98 6.57
N THR A 24 5.94 15.74 7.85
CA THR A 24 7.22 15.18 8.30
C THR A 24 7.04 13.68 8.47
N VAL A 25 7.59 12.89 7.54
CA VAL A 25 7.29 11.46 7.43
C VAL A 25 8.23 10.65 8.32
N PRO A 26 7.73 9.95 9.35
CA PRO A 26 8.55 9.08 10.18
C PRO A 26 8.86 7.76 9.45
N MET A 27 10.13 7.33 9.50
CA MET A 27 10.62 6.14 8.81
C MET A 27 11.50 5.30 9.75
N ALA A 28 11.02 4.11 10.10
CA ALA A 28 11.75 3.16 10.96
C ALA A 28 12.53 2.17 10.09
N THR A 29 13.86 2.26 10.10
CA THR A 29 14.71 1.44 9.24
C THR A 29 16.12 1.28 9.80
N THR A 30 16.77 0.19 9.41
CA THR A 30 18.21 -0.04 9.61
C THR A 30 19.01 0.07 8.32
N GLU A 31 18.35 0.33 7.18
CA GLU A 31 19.02 0.53 5.90
C GLU A 31 19.62 1.94 5.81
N GLY A 32 20.95 2.01 5.72
CA GLY A 32 21.65 3.28 5.46
C GLY A 32 21.20 3.91 4.14
N CYS A 33 21.28 5.24 4.04
CA CYS A 33 20.76 6.07 2.95
C CYS A 33 19.25 6.19 2.81
N LEU A 34 18.42 5.24 3.29
CA LEU A 34 16.99 5.22 2.93
C LEU A 34 16.29 6.54 3.27
N VAL A 35 16.35 6.96 4.54
CA VAL A 35 15.73 8.23 5.00
C VAL A 35 16.30 9.44 4.26
N ALA A 36 17.62 9.50 4.05
CA ALA A 36 18.27 10.60 3.35
C ALA A 36 17.87 10.68 1.87
N SER A 37 17.72 9.53 1.21
CA SER A 37 17.25 9.42 -0.18
C SER A 37 15.80 9.88 -0.29
N THR A 38 14.91 9.39 0.57
CA THR A 38 13.51 9.85 0.59
C THR A 38 13.43 11.35 0.86
N ASN A 39 14.23 11.87 1.79
CA ASN A 39 14.29 13.30 2.09
C ASN A 39 14.73 14.15 0.89
N ARG A 40 15.69 13.66 0.09
CA ARG A 40 16.10 14.30 -1.17
C ARG A 40 14.94 14.34 -2.18
N GLY A 41 14.17 13.26 -2.27
CA GLY A 41 12.95 13.19 -3.07
C GLY A 41 11.90 14.21 -2.62
N CYS A 42 11.61 14.28 -1.32
CA CYS A 42 10.71 15.27 -0.74
C CYS A 42 11.16 16.69 -1.09
N LYS A 43 12.47 16.98 -1.01
CA LYS A 43 13.02 18.29 -1.38
C LYS A 43 12.77 18.63 -2.86
N ALA A 44 12.94 17.67 -3.77
CA ALA A 44 12.71 17.89 -5.19
C ALA A 44 11.22 18.17 -5.50
N ILE A 45 10.30 17.41 -4.87
CA ILE A 45 8.86 17.62 -4.97
C ILE A 45 8.48 18.99 -4.41
N TYR A 46 8.93 19.32 -3.20
CA TYR A 46 8.61 20.57 -2.51
C TYR A 46 9.01 21.80 -3.34
N VAL A 47 10.26 21.84 -3.83
CA VAL A 47 10.77 22.99 -4.60
C VAL A 47 10.09 23.12 -5.97
N SER A 48 9.48 22.02 -6.46
CA SER A 48 8.74 22.03 -7.72
C SER A 48 7.26 22.39 -7.57
N GLY A 49 6.77 22.62 -6.34
CA GLY A 49 5.40 23.04 -6.07
C GLY A 49 4.53 22.02 -5.35
N GLY A 50 5.09 20.86 -4.98
CA GLY A 50 4.38 19.80 -4.27
C GLY A 50 3.88 18.68 -5.18
N ALA A 51 3.28 17.68 -4.55
CA ALA A 51 2.60 16.57 -5.21
C ALA A 51 1.09 16.64 -4.94
N SER A 52 0.32 15.98 -5.82
CA SER A 52 -1.13 15.80 -5.67
C SER A 52 -1.45 14.31 -5.55
N SER A 53 -2.50 13.96 -4.82
CA SER A 53 -2.94 12.57 -4.69
C SER A 53 -4.45 12.40 -4.72
N VAL A 54 -4.89 11.19 -5.12
CA VAL A 54 -6.30 10.81 -5.15
C VAL A 54 -6.45 9.38 -4.64
N VAL A 55 -7.38 9.18 -3.70
CA VAL A 55 -7.83 7.85 -3.28
C VAL A 55 -8.94 7.40 -4.23
N LEU A 56 -8.66 6.38 -5.04
CA LEU A 56 -9.56 5.83 -6.05
C LEU A 56 -10.52 4.78 -5.46
N ARG A 57 -10.11 4.09 -4.39
CA ARG A 57 -10.88 3.02 -3.75
C ARG A 57 -10.51 2.90 -2.28
N ASP A 58 -11.50 2.54 -1.45
CA ASP A 58 -11.36 2.24 -0.03
C ASP A 58 -12.20 1.00 0.33
N ALA A 59 -11.57 -0.17 0.28
CA ALA A 59 -12.25 -1.45 0.43
C ALA A 59 -11.30 -2.57 0.91
N MET A 60 -11.37 -2.95 2.18
CA MET A 60 -10.69 -4.16 2.67
C MET A 60 -11.47 -5.41 2.24
N SER A 61 -10.78 -6.53 2.03
CA SER A 61 -11.38 -7.76 1.52
C SER A 61 -11.18 -8.98 2.41
N ARG A 62 -12.15 -9.89 2.38
CA ARG A 62 -12.06 -11.25 2.90
C ARG A 62 -12.73 -12.19 1.91
N ALA A 63 -12.12 -13.33 1.64
CA ALA A 63 -12.67 -14.30 0.71
C ALA A 63 -12.71 -15.70 1.33
N PRO A 64 -13.86 -16.16 1.84
CA PRO A 64 -14.06 -17.55 2.23
C PRO A 64 -14.01 -18.47 1.01
N VAL A 65 -13.71 -19.73 1.28
CA VAL A 65 -13.90 -20.84 0.34
C VAL A 65 -14.94 -21.79 0.92
N VAL A 66 -15.96 -22.06 0.11
CA VAL A 66 -17.05 -22.99 0.44
C VAL A 66 -17.17 -24.04 -0.66
N ARG A 67 -17.77 -25.18 -0.35
CA ARG A 67 -17.86 -26.34 -1.24
C ARG A 67 -19.27 -26.91 -1.26
N PHE A 68 -19.66 -27.43 -2.42
CA PHE A 68 -20.90 -28.18 -2.63
C PHE A 68 -20.63 -29.56 -3.22
N ALA A 69 -21.69 -30.37 -3.35
CA ALA A 69 -21.61 -31.68 -4.00
C ALA A 69 -21.31 -31.58 -5.51
N THR A 70 -21.85 -30.57 -6.19
CA THR A 70 -21.76 -30.39 -7.65
C THR A 70 -21.38 -28.96 -8.02
N ALA A 71 -20.86 -28.78 -9.25
CA ALA A 71 -20.55 -27.45 -9.79
C ALA A 71 -21.82 -26.61 -10.03
N ASN A 72 -22.94 -27.22 -10.43
CA ASN A 72 -24.21 -26.52 -10.61
C ASN A 72 -24.69 -25.89 -9.30
N ARG A 73 -24.63 -26.64 -8.20
CA ARG A 73 -25.03 -26.13 -6.88
C ARG A 73 -24.09 -25.02 -6.37
N ALA A 74 -22.79 -25.13 -6.66
CA ALA A 74 -21.83 -24.05 -6.40
C ALA A 74 -22.16 -22.79 -7.24
N ALA A 75 -22.61 -22.94 -8.48
CA ALA A 75 -23.03 -21.84 -9.33
C ALA A 75 -24.30 -21.15 -8.81
N GLU A 76 -25.26 -21.89 -8.27
CA GLU A 76 -26.44 -21.32 -7.61
C GLU A 76 -26.06 -20.36 -6.48
N LEU A 77 -25.09 -20.71 -5.62
CA LEU A 77 -24.59 -19.80 -4.58
C LEU A 77 -23.92 -18.56 -5.20
N LYS A 78 -23.08 -18.72 -6.22
CA LYS A 78 -22.44 -17.58 -6.89
C LYS A 78 -23.49 -16.60 -7.44
N PHE A 79 -24.50 -17.10 -8.15
CA PHE A 79 -25.55 -16.27 -8.71
C PHE A 79 -26.36 -15.59 -7.61
N PHE A 80 -26.68 -16.32 -6.53
CA PHE A 80 -27.35 -15.72 -5.38
C PHE A 80 -26.56 -14.56 -4.75
N LEU A 81 -25.25 -14.75 -4.53
CA LEU A 81 -24.36 -13.75 -3.91
C LEU A 81 -24.09 -12.53 -4.79
N GLU A 82 -24.15 -12.67 -6.11
CA GLU A 82 -23.91 -11.60 -7.09
C GLU A 82 -25.19 -10.96 -7.64
N ASP A 83 -26.37 -11.49 -7.29
CA ASP A 83 -27.66 -10.91 -7.68
C ASP A 83 -27.89 -9.58 -6.95
N PRO A 84 -28.06 -8.45 -7.68
CA PRO A 84 -28.37 -7.16 -7.09
C PRO A 84 -29.61 -7.16 -6.18
N LEU A 85 -30.59 -8.04 -6.43
CA LEU A 85 -31.81 -8.14 -5.62
C LEU A 85 -31.53 -8.70 -4.21
N ASN A 86 -30.46 -9.47 -4.04
CA ASN A 86 -30.08 -10.06 -2.75
C ASN A 86 -29.10 -9.19 -1.97
N PHE A 87 -28.44 -8.22 -2.62
CA PHE A 87 -27.35 -7.46 -2.04
C PHE A 87 -27.75 -6.72 -0.76
N ASP A 88 -28.92 -6.07 -0.73
CA ASP A 88 -29.36 -5.31 0.45
C ASP A 88 -29.55 -6.21 1.68
N THR A 89 -30.14 -7.40 1.50
CA THR A 89 -30.29 -8.39 2.57
C THR A 89 -28.93 -8.86 3.08
N LEU A 90 -28.01 -9.21 2.17
CA LEU A 90 -26.65 -9.64 2.51
C LEU A 90 -25.88 -8.52 3.22
N ALA A 91 -26.04 -7.28 2.77
CA ALA A 91 -25.43 -6.10 3.39
C ALA A 91 -25.97 -5.88 4.80
N VAL A 92 -27.29 -6.00 5.03
CA VAL A 92 -27.88 -5.91 6.37
C VAL A 92 -27.26 -6.96 7.31
N VAL A 93 -27.14 -8.21 6.86
CA VAL A 93 -26.56 -9.29 7.65
C VAL A 93 -25.08 -9.03 7.97
N PHE A 94 -24.29 -8.64 6.96
CA PHE A 94 -22.87 -8.32 7.10
C PHE A 94 -22.67 -7.15 8.09
N ASN A 95 -23.43 -6.07 7.90
CA ASN A 95 -23.25 -4.80 8.60
C ASN A 95 -23.65 -4.88 10.09
N LYS A 96 -24.45 -5.87 10.51
CA LYS A 96 -24.76 -6.11 11.94
C LYS A 96 -23.52 -6.33 12.81
N SER A 97 -22.41 -6.76 12.20
CA SER A 97 -21.17 -7.05 12.91
C SER A 97 -20.41 -5.81 13.41
N SER A 98 -20.67 -4.62 12.83
CA SER A 98 -19.86 -3.42 13.07
C SER A 98 -20.59 -2.10 12.72
N ARG A 99 -20.31 -1.05 13.51
CA ARG A 99 -20.76 0.31 13.20
C ARG A 99 -20.05 0.93 12.00
N PHE A 100 -18.84 0.46 11.66
CA PHE A 100 -18.01 1.01 10.57
C PHE A 100 -17.95 0.10 9.34
N GLY A 101 -18.17 -1.20 9.54
CA GLY A 101 -18.15 -2.19 8.46
C GLY A 101 -19.35 -1.99 7.54
N ARG A 102 -19.12 -1.58 6.30
CA ARG A 102 -20.18 -1.50 5.28
C ARG A 102 -19.81 -2.33 4.07
N LEU A 103 -20.55 -3.40 3.84
CA LEU A 103 -20.42 -4.22 2.64
C LEU A 103 -20.58 -3.33 1.40
N GLN A 104 -19.67 -3.47 0.44
CA GLN A 104 -19.66 -2.72 -0.81
C GLN A 104 -19.88 -3.62 -2.02
N ASN A 105 -19.31 -4.83 -2.00
CA ASN A 105 -19.43 -5.77 -3.12
C ASN A 105 -19.09 -7.20 -2.67
N ILE A 106 -19.63 -8.19 -3.37
CA ILE A 106 -19.26 -9.61 -3.28
C ILE A 106 -18.94 -10.07 -4.70
N LYS A 107 -17.72 -10.56 -4.93
CA LYS A 107 -17.29 -11.10 -6.23
C LYS A 107 -16.85 -12.55 -6.06
N CYS A 108 -17.54 -13.47 -6.73
CA CYS A 108 -17.32 -14.90 -6.62
C CYS A 108 -16.50 -15.45 -7.80
N SER A 109 -15.58 -16.35 -7.50
CA SER A 109 -14.92 -17.21 -8.48
C SER A 109 -15.22 -18.67 -8.17
N ILE A 110 -15.34 -19.53 -9.19
CA ILE A 110 -15.63 -20.95 -9.03
C ILE A 110 -14.47 -21.79 -9.57
N ALA A 111 -14.08 -22.80 -8.81
CA ALA A 111 -13.19 -23.86 -9.27
C ALA A 111 -13.83 -25.24 -9.00
N GLY A 112 -14.44 -25.81 -10.03
CA GLY A 112 -15.24 -27.03 -9.92
C GLY A 112 -16.44 -26.82 -9.00
N LYS A 113 -16.48 -27.55 -7.88
CA LYS A 113 -17.54 -27.48 -6.87
C LYS A 113 -17.23 -26.56 -5.68
N ASN A 114 -16.20 -25.72 -5.80
CA ASN A 114 -15.80 -24.77 -4.76
C ASN A 114 -16.08 -23.33 -5.20
N VAL A 115 -16.59 -22.50 -4.29
CA VAL A 115 -16.84 -21.06 -4.48
C VAL A 115 -15.89 -20.25 -3.61
N TYR A 116 -15.21 -19.29 -4.22
CA TYR A 116 -14.35 -18.30 -3.57
C TYR A 116 -15.05 -16.95 -3.63
N ALA A 117 -15.74 -16.57 -2.55
CA ALA A 117 -16.56 -15.35 -2.52
C ALA A 117 -15.78 -14.20 -1.91
N ARG A 118 -15.27 -13.26 -2.71
CA ARG A 118 -14.49 -12.09 -2.24
C ARG A 118 -15.44 -10.96 -1.82
N PHE A 119 -15.64 -10.83 -0.52
CA PHE A 119 -16.36 -9.72 0.09
C PHE A 119 -15.44 -8.52 0.18
N THR A 120 -15.95 -7.34 -0.14
CA THR A 120 -15.24 -6.07 0.03
C THR A 120 -16.10 -5.10 0.84
N CYS A 121 -15.48 -4.38 1.77
CA CYS A 121 -16.20 -3.47 2.67
C CYS A 121 -15.33 -2.29 3.10
N SER A 122 -15.97 -1.17 3.44
CA SER A 122 -15.30 -0.10 4.18
C SER A 122 -15.14 -0.49 5.65
N THR A 123 -14.12 0.07 6.31
CA THR A 123 -13.74 -0.35 7.67
C THR A 123 -13.47 0.81 8.63
N GLY A 124 -13.91 2.02 8.24
CA GLY A 124 -13.58 3.26 8.95
C GLY A 124 -12.07 3.50 8.92
N ASP A 125 -11.50 3.86 10.07
CA ASP A 125 -10.07 4.14 10.22
C ASP A 125 -9.23 2.93 10.65
N ALA A 126 -9.85 1.77 10.82
CA ALA A 126 -9.11 0.53 11.02
C ALA A 126 -8.60 0.00 9.67
N MET A 127 -7.51 -0.77 9.67
CA MET A 127 -7.17 -1.59 8.50
C MET A 127 -8.27 -2.64 8.23
N GLY A 128 -8.87 -3.16 9.31
CA GLY A 128 -10.21 -3.74 9.27
C GLY A 128 -10.30 -5.25 9.09
N MET A 129 -9.20 -5.99 9.04
CA MET A 129 -9.23 -7.44 8.78
C MET A 129 -10.11 -8.26 9.74
N ASN A 130 -10.10 -7.96 11.04
CA ASN A 130 -10.99 -8.63 12.00
C ASN A 130 -12.47 -8.27 11.78
N MET A 131 -12.72 -7.01 11.40
CA MET A 131 -14.07 -6.50 11.14
C MET A 131 -14.68 -7.19 9.91
N VAL A 132 -13.91 -7.29 8.82
CA VAL A 132 -14.36 -7.94 7.58
C VAL A 132 -14.64 -9.42 7.82
N SER A 133 -13.73 -10.12 8.51
CA SER A 133 -13.91 -11.55 8.81
C SER A 133 -15.19 -11.84 9.60
N LYS A 134 -15.52 -10.99 10.58
CA LYS A 134 -16.76 -11.12 11.36
C LYS A 134 -18.01 -10.89 10.51
N GLY A 135 -17.99 -9.86 9.64
CA GLY A 135 -19.10 -9.59 8.73
C GLY A 135 -19.34 -10.74 7.75
N VAL A 136 -18.26 -11.33 7.22
CA VAL A 136 -18.35 -12.52 6.35
C VAL A 136 -18.92 -13.71 7.11
N GLN A 137 -18.47 -13.98 8.33
CA GLN A 137 -18.98 -15.11 9.13
C GLN A 137 -20.50 -15.01 9.32
N ASN A 138 -21.02 -13.82 9.66
CA ASN A 138 -22.46 -13.61 9.78
C ASN A 138 -23.23 -13.94 8.48
N VAL A 139 -22.67 -13.58 7.32
CA VAL A 139 -23.29 -13.89 6.04
C VAL A 139 -23.26 -15.40 5.77
N LEU A 140 -22.15 -16.08 6.06
CA LEU A 140 -22.06 -17.52 5.92
C LEU A 140 -23.06 -18.25 6.82
N ASP A 141 -23.21 -17.81 8.07
CA ASP A 141 -24.18 -18.39 9.02
C ASP A 141 -25.63 -18.17 8.55
N PHE A 142 -25.93 -17.00 7.99
CA PHE A 142 -27.24 -16.69 7.41
C PHE A 142 -27.56 -17.61 6.21
N LEU A 143 -26.58 -17.83 5.33
CA LEU A 143 -26.76 -18.66 4.13
C LEU A 143 -27.02 -20.13 4.44
N GLN A 144 -26.67 -20.63 5.64
CA GLN A 144 -26.92 -22.03 6.02
C GLN A 144 -28.40 -22.42 6.01
N SER A 145 -29.33 -21.45 6.05
CA SER A 145 -30.77 -21.75 5.95
C SER A 145 -31.19 -22.16 4.54
N ASP A 146 -30.69 -21.46 3.51
CA ASP A 146 -31.05 -21.68 2.10
C ASP A 146 -30.05 -22.62 1.38
N PHE A 147 -28.85 -22.73 1.93
CA PHE A 147 -27.76 -23.59 1.48
C PHE A 147 -27.26 -24.50 2.61
N PRO A 148 -28.11 -25.38 3.19
CA PRO A 148 -27.73 -26.27 4.29
C PRO A 148 -26.70 -27.33 3.88
N ASP A 149 -26.51 -27.52 2.56
CA ASP A 149 -25.52 -28.39 1.95
C ASP A 149 -24.15 -27.71 1.71
N MET A 150 -24.01 -26.43 2.11
CA MET A 150 -22.77 -25.65 1.98
C MET A 150 -21.74 -26.04 3.04
N ASP A 151 -20.65 -26.66 2.59
CA ASP A 151 -19.48 -26.97 3.42
C ASP A 151 -18.52 -25.76 3.46
N VAL A 152 -18.42 -25.09 4.61
CA VAL A 152 -17.51 -23.95 4.81
C VAL A 152 -16.11 -24.47 5.11
N ILE A 153 -15.30 -24.60 4.05
CA ILE A 153 -13.92 -25.09 4.14
C ILE A 153 -13.02 -24.13 4.93
N GLY A 154 -13.23 -22.81 4.77
CA GLY A 154 -12.53 -21.83 5.58
C GLY A 154 -12.89 -20.39 5.27
N ILE A 155 -12.79 -19.54 6.30
CA ILE A 155 -13.09 -18.10 6.19
C ILE A 155 -12.11 -17.34 5.26
N SER A 156 -10.94 -17.92 5.00
CA SER A 156 -9.88 -17.35 4.16
C SER A 156 -9.36 -18.39 3.16
N GLY A 157 -9.95 -18.44 1.97
CA GLY A 157 -9.56 -19.28 0.84
C GLY A 157 -8.46 -18.70 -0.04
N ASN A 158 -7.60 -17.82 0.50
CA ASN A 158 -6.53 -17.11 -0.21
C ASN A 158 -6.95 -16.21 -1.39
N TYR A 159 -8.24 -16.07 -1.68
CA TYR A 159 -8.75 -15.16 -2.72
C TYR A 159 -8.98 -13.71 -2.22
N CYS A 160 -8.56 -13.39 -0.99
CA CYS A 160 -8.58 -12.01 -0.48
C CYS A 160 -7.70 -11.08 -1.34
N ALA A 161 -6.42 -11.35 -1.62
CA ALA A 161 -5.47 -12.22 -0.89
C ALA A 161 -4.79 -11.42 0.23
N ASP A 162 -4.27 -12.03 1.29
CA ASP A 162 -3.65 -11.31 2.42
C ASP A 162 -2.28 -11.87 2.79
N LYS A 163 -1.25 -11.03 2.77
CA LYS A 163 0.19 -11.32 2.95
C LYS A 163 0.77 -12.28 1.92
N LYS A 164 0.23 -12.30 0.69
CA LYS A 164 0.70 -13.10 -0.45
C LYS A 164 0.61 -12.29 -1.76
N PRO A 165 1.62 -12.40 -2.65
CA PRO A 165 1.54 -11.75 -3.95
C PRO A 165 0.39 -12.36 -4.76
N ALA A 166 -0.58 -11.53 -5.17
CA ALA A 166 -1.78 -12.00 -5.87
C ALA A 166 -2.30 -10.96 -6.86
N ALA A 167 -2.58 -11.42 -8.09
CA ALA A 167 -3.02 -10.55 -9.19
C ALA A 167 -4.37 -9.89 -8.90
N VAL A 168 -5.24 -10.57 -8.13
CA VAL A 168 -6.53 -10.00 -7.72
C VAL A 168 -6.37 -8.70 -6.94
N ASN A 169 -5.32 -8.54 -6.14
CA ASN A 169 -5.08 -7.30 -5.40
C ASN A 169 -4.51 -6.19 -6.30
N TRP A 170 -3.73 -6.56 -7.32
CA TRP A 170 -3.24 -5.63 -8.34
C TRP A 170 -4.37 -5.09 -9.22
N ILE A 171 -5.26 -5.98 -9.68
CA ILE A 171 -6.31 -5.67 -10.67
C ILE A 171 -7.53 -5.05 -10.00
N GLU A 172 -8.01 -5.62 -8.89
CA GLU A 172 -9.27 -5.21 -8.26
C GLU A 172 -9.07 -4.30 -7.04
N GLY A 173 -7.81 -4.07 -6.65
CA GLY A 173 -7.44 -3.36 -5.43
C GLY A 173 -7.71 -4.13 -4.13
N ARG A 174 -7.13 -3.63 -3.03
CA ARG A 174 -7.37 -4.13 -1.66
C ARG A 174 -6.91 -3.10 -0.62
N GLY A 175 -7.76 -2.73 0.34
CA GLY A 175 -7.47 -1.58 1.20
C GLY A 175 -7.68 -0.28 0.43
N LYS A 176 -6.66 0.57 0.33
CA LYS A 176 -6.73 1.85 -0.38
C LYS A 176 -6.00 1.77 -1.72
N SER A 177 -6.68 2.17 -2.79
CA SER A 177 -6.05 2.38 -4.09
C SER A 177 -5.74 3.87 -4.23
N VAL A 178 -4.48 4.23 -4.42
CA VAL A 178 -4.02 5.62 -4.45
C VAL A 178 -3.18 5.87 -5.69
N VAL A 179 -3.40 7.01 -6.33
CA VAL A 179 -2.48 7.60 -7.30
C VAL A 179 -1.90 8.87 -6.73
N CYS A 180 -0.60 9.10 -6.93
CA CYS A 180 0.09 10.33 -6.53
C CYS A 180 1.04 10.77 -7.63
N GLU A 181 1.07 12.07 -7.93
CA GLU A 181 1.86 12.63 -9.02
C GLU A 181 2.52 13.97 -8.65
N ALA A 182 3.58 14.31 -9.38
CA ALA A 182 4.24 15.61 -9.30
C ALA A 182 4.87 15.98 -10.66
N ILE A 183 5.04 17.29 -10.88
CA ILE A 183 5.90 17.81 -11.94
C ILE A 183 7.19 18.30 -11.29
N ILE A 184 8.34 17.81 -11.74
CA ILE A 184 9.66 18.19 -11.26
C ILE A 184 10.35 19.06 -12.30
N LYS A 185 10.68 20.29 -11.91
CA LYS A 185 11.26 21.30 -12.81
C LYS A 185 12.66 20.90 -13.28
N GLU A 186 13.00 21.25 -14.51
CA GLU A 186 14.30 20.95 -15.12
C GLU A 186 15.50 21.27 -14.20
N ASP A 187 15.48 22.46 -13.60
CA ASP A 187 16.56 22.96 -12.77
C ASP A 187 16.66 22.17 -11.45
N VAL A 188 15.55 21.67 -10.92
CA VAL A 188 15.50 20.77 -9.77
C VAL A 188 16.03 19.40 -10.13
N VAL A 189 15.67 18.84 -11.29
CA VAL A 189 16.23 17.56 -11.79
C VAL A 189 17.76 17.66 -11.89
N LYS A 190 18.28 18.76 -12.44
CA LYS A 190 19.73 18.98 -12.57
C LYS A 190 20.40 19.25 -11.22
N LYS A 191 19.89 20.19 -10.42
CA LYS A 191 20.56 20.68 -9.20
C LYS A 191 20.34 19.79 -7.99
N VAL A 192 19.15 19.22 -7.81
CA VAL A 192 18.83 18.38 -6.65
C VAL A 192 19.05 16.91 -6.99
N LEU A 193 18.51 16.44 -8.12
CA LEU A 193 18.52 15.03 -8.51
C LEU A 193 19.79 14.62 -9.28
N LYS A 194 20.60 15.60 -9.72
CA LYS A 194 21.92 15.39 -10.34
C LYS A 194 21.85 14.48 -11.59
N THR A 195 20.78 14.61 -12.36
CA THR A 195 20.53 13.86 -13.61
C THR A 195 19.81 14.76 -14.63
N ASN A 196 19.23 14.18 -15.69
CA ASN A 196 18.38 14.85 -16.66
C ASN A 196 17.08 14.06 -16.91
N VAL A 197 16.07 14.72 -17.49
CA VAL A 197 14.73 14.14 -17.72
C VAL A 197 14.78 12.93 -18.67
N ALA A 198 15.48 13.04 -19.79
CA ALA A 198 15.57 11.96 -20.78
C ALA A 198 16.11 10.66 -20.17
N ALA A 199 17.18 10.75 -19.37
CA ALA A 199 17.76 9.60 -18.69
C ALA A 199 16.81 8.98 -17.66
N LEU A 200 15.99 9.77 -16.98
CA LEU A 200 14.98 9.26 -16.03
C LEU A 200 13.85 8.52 -16.73
N VAL A 201 13.32 9.09 -17.82
CA VAL A 201 12.26 8.48 -18.62
C VAL A 201 12.76 7.17 -19.24
N GLU A 202 13.93 7.18 -19.88
CA GLU A 202 14.55 5.98 -20.46
C GLU A 202 14.79 4.91 -19.40
N LEU A 203 15.38 5.27 -18.26
CA LEU A 203 15.62 4.30 -17.18
C LEU A 203 14.30 3.74 -16.63
N ASN A 204 13.25 4.55 -16.47
CA ASN A 204 11.95 4.05 -16.00
C ASN A 204 11.35 3.03 -16.97
N MET A 205 11.39 3.32 -18.27
CA MET A 205 10.95 2.40 -19.31
C MET A 205 11.74 1.08 -19.30
N LEU A 206 13.07 1.16 -19.24
CA LEU A 206 13.92 -0.03 -19.32
C LEU A 206 13.94 -0.84 -18.02
N LYS A 207 13.94 -0.19 -16.86
CA LYS A 207 14.01 -0.85 -15.55
C LYS A 207 12.64 -1.23 -15.02
N ASN A 208 11.79 -0.23 -14.75
CA ASN A 208 10.56 -0.43 -13.98
C ASN A 208 9.48 -1.11 -14.82
N LEU A 209 9.48 -0.90 -16.14
CA LEU A 209 8.53 -1.56 -17.04
C LEU A 209 9.16 -2.80 -17.71
N ALA A 210 10.09 -2.61 -18.65
CA ALA A 210 10.64 -3.72 -19.44
C ALA A 210 11.38 -4.75 -18.57
N GLY A 211 12.24 -4.30 -17.65
CA GLY A 211 12.96 -5.17 -16.72
C GLY A 211 12.01 -5.97 -15.82
N SER A 212 10.98 -5.33 -15.26
CA SER A 212 9.96 -6.00 -14.46
C SER A 212 9.13 -6.99 -15.28
N ALA A 213 8.82 -6.67 -16.54
CA ALA A 213 8.12 -7.57 -17.45
C ALA A 213 8.97 -8.82 -17.77
N VAL A 214 10.27 -8.64 -18.06
CA VAL A 214 11.22 -9.75 -18.25
C VAL A 214 11.33 -10.61 -17.00
N ALA A 215 11.27 -10.01 -15.81
CA ALA A 215 11.31 -10.72 -14.54
C ALA A 215 9.99 -11.44 -14.18
N GLY A 216 8.91 -11.26 -14.95
CA GLY A 216 7.59 -11.78 -14.61
C GLY A 216 7.02 -11.18 -13.32
N ALA A 217 7.35 -9.92 -13.02
CA ALA A 217 6.95 -9.25 -11.79
C ALA A 217 5.42 -9.07 -11.72
N LEU A 218 4.85 -9.34 -10.54
CA LEU A 218 3.43 -9.12 -10.25
C LEU A 218 3.28 -7.86 -9.39
N GLY A 219 2.77 -6.78 -9.98
CA GLY A 219 2.57 -5.50 -9.30
C GLY A 219 3.86 -4.76 -8.89
N GLY A 220 5.03 -5.28 -9.29
CA GLY A 220 6.36 -4.75 -8.96
C GLY A 220 6.96 -3.85 -10.04
N PHE A 221 6.20 -2.92 -10.61
CA PHE A 221 6.65 -2.04 -11.70
C PHE A 221 7.26 -0.73 -11.16
N ASN A 222 8.16 -0.84 -10.18
CA ASN A 222 8.72 0.26 -9.41
C ASN A 222 10.18 0.00 -9.02
N ALA A 223 10.84 0.98 -8.42
CA ALA A 223 12.23 0.85 -7.99
C ALA A 223 12.36 0.23 -6.59
N HIS A 224 11.71 0.81 -5.58
CA HIS A 224 11.82 0.39 -4.18
C HIS A 224 10.63 0.83 -3.31
N ALA A 225 9.40 0.79 -3.83
CA ALA A 225 8.20 1.15 -3.06
C ALA A 225 8.13 0.40 -1.70
N SER A 226 8.53 -0.87 -1.71
CA SER A 226 8.64 -1.75 -0.53
C SER A 226 9.48 -1.18 0.61
N ASN A 227 10.61 -0.51 0.30
CA ASN A 227 11.46 0.11 1.32
C ASN A 227 10.72 1.22 2.07
N ILE A 228 10.03 2.08 1.32
CA ILE A 228 9.30 3.22 1.88
C ILE A 228 8.09 2.74 2.69
N VAL A 229 7.30 1.83 2.12
CA VAL A 229 6.12 1.24 2.77
C VAL A 229 6.53 0.57 4.08
N SER A 230 7.54 -0.30 4.06
CA SER A 230 8.02 -0.98 5.26
C SER A 230 8.47 -0.01 6.35
N ALA A 231 9.24 1.02 5.99
CA ALA A 231 9.76 1.97 6.96
C ALA A 231 8.65 2.79 7.64
N ILE A 232 7.65 3.23 6.87
CA ILE A 232 6.48 3.94 7.42
C ILE A 232 5.61 2.99 8.23
N PHE A 233 5.40 1.75 7.75
CA PHE A 233 4.55 0.76 8.41
C PHE A 233 5.06 0.43 9.82
N ILE A 234 6.37 0.17 9.95
CA ILE A 234 7.00 -0.11 11.24
C ILE A 234 6.92 1.12 12.16
N ALA A 235 7.19 2.32 11.63
CA ALA A 235 7.14 3.56 12.40
C ALA A 235 5.72 3.88 12.91
N THR A 236 4.69 3.59 12.12
CA THR A 236 3.31 3.98 12.40
C THR A 236 2.43 2.84 12.93
N GLY A 237 3.01 1.67 13.20
CA GLY A 237 2.31 0.55 13.85
C GLY A 237 1.34 -0.20 12.96
N GLN A 238 1.59 -0.20 11.65
CA GLN A 238 0.90 -1.04 10.68
C GLN A 238 1.41 -2.48 10.77
N ASP A 239 0.86 -3.38 9.95
CA ASP A 239 1.32 -4.77 9.85
C ASP A 239 2.40 -4.90 8.77
N PRO A 240 3.69 -5.07 9.13
CA PRO A 240 4.77 -5.09 8.14
C PRO A 240 4.68 -6.27 7.16
N ALA A 241 3.96 -7.35 7.49
CA ALA A 241 3.77 -8.47 6.57
C ALA A 241 2.84 -8.11 5.40
N GLN A 242 2.02 -7.07 5.54
CA GLN A 242 1.17 -6.55 4.46
C GLN A 242 1.95 -5.71 3.43
N ASN A 243 3.25 -5.45 3.68
CA ASN A 243 4.13 -4.84 2.69
C ASN A 243 4.12 -5.63 1.36
N VAL A 244 3.94 -6.95 1.40
CA VAL A 244 3.87 -7.81 0.19
C VAL A 244 2.91 -7.27 -0.88
N GLU A 245 1.77 -6.72 -0.46
CA GLU A 245 0.74 -6.18 -1.37
C GLU A 245 0.65 -4.67 -1.30
N SER A 246 0.91 -4.08 -0.13
CA SER A 246 0.93 -2.63 0.04
C SER A 246 2.06 -1.97 -0.75
N SER A 247 3.09 -2.71 -1.14
CA SER A 247 4.15 -2.23 -2.03
C SER A 247 3.88 -2.46 -3.52
N HIS A 248 2.71 -2.99 -3.90
CA HIS A 248 2.30 -3.00 -5.30
C HIS A 248 2.28 -1.57 -5.81
N CYS A 249 3.07 -1.29 -6.83
CA CYS A 249 3.26 0.05 -7.35
C CYS A 249 3.70 -0.03 -8.81
N ILE A 250 3.10 0.83 -9.65
CA ILE A 250 3.64 1.19 -10.95
C ILE A 250 4.09 2.64 -10.92
N THR A 251 5.35 2.86 -11.31
CA THR A 251 5.95 4.18 -11.43
C THR A 251 6.00 4.57 -12.90
N MET A 252 5.39 5.71 -13.25
CA MET A 252 5.42 6.29 -14.59
C MET A 252 6.24 7.59 -14.58
N MET A 253 6.97 7.82 -15.66
CA MET A 253 7.80 9.01 -15.85
C MET A 253 7.67 9.48 -17.29
N GLU A 254 7.28 10.73 -17.48
CA GLU A 254 7.05 11.33 -18.78
C GLU A 254 7.74 12.69 -18.87
N ALA A 255 8.28 13.00 -20.05
CA ALA A 255 8.85 14.31 -20.32
C ALA A 255 7.69 15.26 -20.69
N VAL A 256 7.58 16.40 -20.00
CA VAL A 256 6.53 17.40 -20.22
C VAL A 256 7.14 18.78 -20.44
N ASN A 257 6.34 19.77 -20.84
CA ASN A 257 6.80 21.13 -21.13
C ASN A 257 7.98 21.15 -22.13
N ASP A 258 7.77 20.58 -23.31
CA ASP A 258 8.78 20.40 -24.36
C ASP A 258 10.02 19.60 -23.91
N GLY A 259 9.82 18.69 -22.96
CA GLY A 259 10.85 17.81 -22.42
C GLY A 259 11.76 18.44 -21.37
N LYS A 260 11.45 19.66 -20.90
CA LYS A 260 12.21 20.34 -19.85
C LYS A 260 11.92 19.76 -18.48
N ASP A 261 10.66 19.48 -18.20
CA ASP A 261 10.20 19.04 -16.89
C ASP A 261 9.86 17.55 -16.92
N LEU A 262 9.88 16.94 -15.73
CA LEU A 262 9.51 15.54 -15.54
C LEU A 262 8.15 15.47 -14.86
N HIS A 263 7.16 14.88 -15.53
CA HIS A 263 6.01 14.34 -14.82
C HIS A 263 6.39 12.96 -14.27
N ILE A 264 6.07 12.73 -13.01
CA ILE A 264 6.26 11.44 -12.34
C ILE A 264 4.98 11.10 -11.59
N SER A 265 4.56 9.85 -11.67
CA SER A 265 3.45 9.33 -10.87
C SER A 265 3.73 7.93 -10.32
N VAL A 266 3.06 7.62 -9.22
CA VAL A 266 2.97 6.29 -8.65
C VAL A 266 1.51 5.90 -8.48
N THR A 267 1.16 4.68 -8.86
CA THR A 267 -0.16 4.11 -8.65
C THR A 267 -0.03 2.85 -7.80
N MET A 268 -0.65 2.88 -6.61
CA MET A 268 -0.58 1.84 -5.59
C MET A 268 -1.98 1.31 -5.31
N PRO A 269 -2.40 0.19 -5.93
CA PRO A 269 -3.79 -0.25 -5.90
C PRO A 269 -4.20 -0.94 -4.58
N SER A 270 -3.23 -1.31 -3.73
CA SER A 270 -3.49 -2.19 -2.61
C SER A 270 -2.83 -1.81 -1.27
N ILE A 271 -2.86 -0.52 -0.90
CA ILE A 271 -2.29 -0.04 0.38
C ILE A 271 -3.18 -0.44 1.55
N GLU A 272 -2.66 -1.26 2.46
CA GLU A 272 -3.40 -1.74 3.64
C GLU A 272 -2.93 -1.02 4.90
N VAL A 273 -3.64 0.05 5.26
CA VAL A 273 -3.29 0.89 6.42
C VAL A 273 -4.50 1.15 7.31
N GLY A 274 -4.21 1.40 8.58
CA GLY A 274 -5.17 1.87 9.57
C GLY A 274 -4.52 2.81 10.58
N THR A 275 -5.33 3.64 11.21
CA THR A 275 -4.92 4.57 12.26
C THR A 275 -5.55 4.24 13.61
N VAL A 276 -6.29 3.13 13.67
CA VAL A 276 -6.88 2.50 14.86
C VAL A 276 -6.64 1.00 14.84
N GLY A 277 -6.35 0.42 16.01
CA GLY A 277 -6.19 -1.02 16.19
C GLY A 277 -4.78 -1.53 15.92
N GLY A 278 -4.49 -2.77 16.33
CA GLY A 278 -3.16 -3.36 16.15
C GLY A 278 -2.04 -2.54 16.81
N GLY A 279 -0.91 -2.41 16.13
CA GLY A 279 0.28 -1.71 16.63
C GLY A 279 0.10 -0.19 16.76
N THR A 280 -0.92 0.40 16.14
CA THR A 280 -1.18 1.85 16.19
C THR A 280 -1.40 2.39 17.60
N GLN A 281 -1.80 1.52 18.55
CA GLN A 281 -2.04 1.89 19.95
C GLN A 281 -0.77 1.96 20.79
N LEU A 282 0.35 1.42 20.30
CA LEU A 282 1.61 1.46 21.02
C LEU A 282 2.15 2.90 21.09
N PRO A 283 2.71 3.35 22.23
CA PRO A 283 3.06 4.77 22.42
C PRO A 283 3.97 5.35 21.34
N SER A 284 5.02 4.65 20.95
CA SER A 284 5.98 5.12 19.93
C SER A 284 5.34 5.25 18.54
N GLN A 285 4.51 4.27 18.16
CA GLN A 285 3.79 4.25 16.89
C GLN A 285 2.69 5.32 16.85
N SER A 286 1.97 5.49 17.96
CA SER A 286 1.00 6.57 18.14
C SER A 286 1.65 7.96 18.01
N ALA A 287 2.86 8.15 18.54
CA ALA A 287 3.60 9.41 18.38
C ALA A 287 3.94 9.69 16.90
N CYS A 288 4.33 8.67 16.14
CA CYS A 288 4.56 8.79 14.70
C CYS A 288 3.28 9.11 13.92
N LEU A 289 2.14 8.51 14.28
CA LEU A 289 0.84 8.86 13.70
C LEU A 289 0.38 10.28 14.08
N ASN A 290 0.68 10.75 15.29
CA ASN A 290 0.41 12.13 15.71
C ASN A 290 1.24 13.13 14.92
N LEU A 291 2.51 12.80 14.62
CA LEU A 291 3.38 13.64 13.78
C LEU A 291 2.79 13.85 12.37
N LEU A 292 2.10 12.84 11.85
CA LEU A 292 1.39 12.91 10.57
C LEU A 292 -0.02 13.52 10.68
N GLY A 293 -0.51 13.81 11.89
CA GLY A 293 -1.86 14.32 12.12
C GLY A 293 -3.00 13.31 11.91
N VAL A 294 -2.68 12.00 11.80
CA VAL A 294 -3.66 10.96 11.42
C VAL A 294 -4.00 9.96 12.54
N LYS A 295 -3.50 10.15 13.75
CA LYS A 295 -3.72 9.19 14.84
C LYS A 295 -5.20 9.06 15.22
N GLY A 296 -5.67 7.82 15.34
CA GLY A 296 -7.00 7.50 15.84
C GLY A 296 -8.10 7.58 14.78
N ALA A 297 -9.33 7.37 15.24
CA ALA A 297 -10.53 7.50 14.40
C ALA A 297 -10.78 8.97 14.09
N SER A 298 -11.12 9.26 12.84
CA SER A 298 -11.56 10.58 12.44
C SER A 298 -12.89 10.93 13.12
N LYS A 299 -12.99 12.17 13.61
CA LYS A 299 -14.22 12.71 14.20
C LYS A 299 -15.20 13.20 13.13
N ASP A 300 -14.68 13.68 12.01
CA ASP A 300 -15.48 14.34 10.97
C ASP A 300 -16.06 13.32 9.98
N SER A 301 -15.22 12.39 9.51
CA SER A 301 -15.61 11.40 8.50
C SER A 301 -14.88 10.08 8.71
N PRO A 302 -15.58 8.99 9.09
CA PRO A 302 -14.96 7.69 9.27
C PRO A 302 -14.08 7.27 8.09
N GLY A 303 -12.84 6.90 8.41
CA GLY A 303 -11.84 6.49 7.42
C GLY A 303 -11.00 7.61 6.83
N SER A 304 -11.27 8.90 7.13
CA SER A 304 -10.49 9.99 6.54
C SER A 304 -9.03 9.97 6.98
N ASN A 305 -8.75 9.61 8.23
CA ASN A 305 -7.38 9.53 8.75
C ASN A 305 -6.61 8.39 8.08
N SER A 306 -7.23 7.23 7.93
CA SER A 306 -6.60 6.09 7.23
C SER A 306 -6.47 6.30 5.73
N ARG A 307 -7.35 7.09 5.10
CA ARG A 307 -7.20 7.52 3.69
C ARG A 307 -6.03 8.50 3.55
N LEU A 308 -5.93 9.47 4.45
CA LEU A 308 -4.81 10.42 4.49
C LEU A 308 -3.47 9.71 4.75
N LEU A 309 -3.42 8.73 5.65
CA LEU A 309 -2.21 7.93 5.84
C LEU A 309 -1.80 7.20 4.55
N ALA A 310 -2.76 6.67 3.79
CA ALA A 310 -2.47 6.00 2.52
C ALA A 310 -1.92 6.97 1.46
N THR A 311 -2.42 8.21 1.40
CA THR A 311 -1.87 9.22 0.48
C THR A 311 -0.47 9.68 0.89
N ILE A 312 -0.21 9.83 2.19
CA ILE A 312 1.14 10.12 2.71
C ILE A 312 2.12 8.98 2.36
N VAL A 313 1.69 7.72 2.48
CA VAL A 313 2.50 6.56 2.05
C VAL A 313 2.80 6.65 0.55
N ALA A 314 1.80 6.89 -0.29
CA ALA A 314 2.00 7.00 -1.74
C ALA A 314 2.90 8.18 -2.14
N GLY A 315 2.71 9.36 -1.55
CA GLY A 315 3.56 10.53 -1.78
C GLY A 315 5.00 10.32 -1.29
N SER A 316 5.18 9.57 -0.20
CA SER A 316 6.52 9.17 0.25
C SER A 316 7.18 8.17 -0.69
N VAL A 317 6.40 7.23 -1.26
CA VAL A 317 6.88 6.30 -2.30
C VAL A 317 7.29 7.10 -3.54
N LEU A 318 6.48 8.06 -4.01
CA LEU A 318 6.81 8.95 -5.11
C LEU A 318 8.16 9.65 -4.89
N ALA A 319 8.38 10.21 -3.68
CA ALA A 319 9.64 10.83 -3.30
C ALA A 319 10.82 9.84 -3.34
N GLY A 320 10.62 8.65 -2.76
CA GLY A 320 11.62 7.58 -2.77
C GLY A 320 11.99 7.16 -4.18
N GLU A 321 11.00 6.90 -5.04
CA GLU A 321 11.16 6.50 -6.44
C GLU A 321 11.98 7.54 -7.21
N LEU A 322 11.59 8.82 -7.11
CA LEU A 322 12.26 9.94 -7.75
C LEU A 322 13.75 9.99 -7.40
N SER A 323 14.08 9.89 -6.11
CA SER A 323 15.47 9.96 -5.65
C SER A 323 16.29 8.75 -6.07
N LEU A 324 15.76 7.53 -5.91
CA LEU A 324 16.49 6.31 -6.26
C LEU A 324 16.73 6.20 -7.77
N MET A 325 15.70 6.44 -8.58
CA MET A 325 15.83 6.43 -10.04
C MET A 325 16.86 7.46 -10.52
N SER A 326 16.89 8.63 -9.89
CA SER A 326 17.90 9.66 -10.18
C SER A 326 19.31 9.23 -9.80
N ALA A 327 19.49 8.56 -8.65
CA ALA A 327 20.79 8.04 -8.25
C ALA A 327 21.29 6.92 -9.17
N ILE A 328 20.39 6.08 -9.70
CA ILE A 328 20.73 5.03 -10.67
C ILE A 328 21.10 5.67 -12.01
N ALA A 329 20.27 6.59 -12.53
CA ALA A 329 20.51 7.28 -13.80
C ALA A 329 21.85 8.05 -13.80
N ALA A 330 22.26 8.58 -12.64
CA ALA A 330 23.53 9.28 -12.47
C ALA A 330 24.73 8.36 -12.13
N GLY A 331 24.53 7.04 -12.00
CA GLY A 331 25.59 6.10 -11.60
C GLY A 331 26.11 6.29 -10.16
N GLN A 332 25.30 6.86 -9.28
CA GLN A 332 25.69 7.26 -7.91
C GLN A 332 25.28 6.26 -6.81
N LEU A 333 24.52 5.22 -7.15
CA LEU A 333 23.97 4.28 -6.19
C LEU A 333 25.07 3.64 -5.31
N VAL A 334 26.07 3.01 -5.94
CA VAL A 334 27.14 2.29 -5.22
C VAL A 334 27.92 3.22 -4.29
N LYS A 335 28.30 4.42 -4.77
CA LYS A 335 29.06 5.40 -3.97
C LYS A 335 28.28 5.83 -2.73
N SER A 336 26.96 6.00 -2.85
CA SER A 336 26.11 6.40 -1.74
C SER A 336 25.97 5.29 -0.70
N HIS A 337 25.70 4.05 -1.13
CA HIS A 337 25.64 2.90 -0.23
C HIS A 337 26.96 2.66 0.50
N MET A 338 28.10 2.79 -0.19
CA MET A 338 29.42 2.63 0.43
C MET A 338 29.71 3.68 1.51
N LYS A 339 29.18 4.90 1.37
CA LYS A 339 29.41 5.99 2.33
C LYS A 339 28.55 5.88 3.59
N TYR A 340 27.29 5.47 3.47
CA TYR A 340 26.33 5.54 4.59
C TYR A 340 25.78 4.19 5.06
N ASN A 341 25.96 3.12 4.29
CA ASN A 341 25.43 1.77 4.62
C ASN A 341 26.55 0.77 4.98
N ARG A 342 27.78 1.25 5.19
CA ARG A 342 28.89 0.49 5.78
C ARG A 342 29.39 1.20 7.04
N SER A 343 29.73 0.43 8.08
CA SER A 343 30.33 1.00 9.28
C SER A 343 31.71 1.58 8.92
N SER A 344 31.97 2.83 9.30
CA SER A 344 33.28 3.47 9.15
C SER A 344 34.40 2.79 9.98
N LYS A 345 34.05 1.82 10.84
CA LYS A 345 35.02 1.02 11.62
C LYS A 345 35.85 0.05 10.78
N ASP A 346 35.42 -0.31 9.57
CA ASP A 346 36.18 -1.24 8.72
C ASP A 346 37.19 -0.54 7.78
N MET A 347 37.12 0.78 7.59
CA MET A 347 38.05 1.47 6.69
C MET A 347 39.40 1.83 7.34
N SER A 348 39.50 1.85 8.67
CA SER A 348 40.76 2.13 9.37
C SER A 348 41.72 0.95 9.44
N LYS A 349 41.39 -0.20 8.84
CA LYS A 349 42.25 -1.40 8.80
C LYS A 349 42.80 -1.75 7.41
N VAL A 350 42.44 -1.01 6.37
CA VAL A 350 42.90 -1.26 4.98
C VAL A 350 43.97 -0.24 4.53
N SER A 351 44.35 0.69 5.41
CA SER A 351 45.44 1.66 5.17
C SER A 351 46.51 1.55 6.27
N SER A 352 47.10 0.37 6.38
CA SER A 352 48.31 0.12 7.18
C SER A 352 49.23 -0.80 6.38
#